data_AF-A0A1E5GSI0-F1
#
_entry.id   AF-A0A1E5GSI0-F1
#
_cell.length_a   1.000
_cell.length_b   1.000
_cell.length_c   1.000
_cell.angle_alpha   90.00
_cell.angle_beta   90.00
_cell.angle_gamma   90.00
#
_symmetry.space_group_name_H-M   'P 1'
#
loop_
_entity.id
_entity.type
_entity.pdbx_description
1 polymer ?
#
loop_
_entity_poly.entity_id
_entity_poly.type
_entity_poly.pdbx_seq_one_letter_code
_entity_poly.pdbx_strand_id
1 'polypeptide(L)'
;MKKFCLIGLLLLVGCSKISSNDKDTKNEESMINLKFQGMKLLIKNDTKDIITILDSETEFSTKKNNKWVLSDETHGLTVFTTNILSDEEAELDLTNRLSQIKEKEVKVTVHYEFENESREKSIVYTR
;
A
#
# COMPACT_ATOMS: atom_id res chain seq x y z
N MET A 1 27.69 -48.79 39.88
CA MET A 1 27.60 -47.56 40.72
C MET A 1 27.71 -46.39 39.77
N LYS A 2 26.59 -45.88 39.24
CA LYS A 2 25.80 -44.73 39.71
C LYS A 2 26.58 -43.40 39.76
N LYS A 3 26.11 -42.50 38.89
CA LYS A 3 26.09 -41.03 38.94
C LYS A 3 27.28 -40.29 38.34
N PHE A 4 27.06 -39.73 37.16
CA PHE A 4 27.43 -38.35 36.83
C PHE A 4 26.40 -37.80 35.82
N CYS A 5 25.42 -37.03 36.31
CA CYS A 5 24.64 -36.12 35.46
C CYS A 5 25.31 -34.75 35.58
N LEU A 6 25.93 -34.29 34.51
CA LEU A 6 26.47 -32.95 34.39
C LEU A 6 25.62 -32.14 33.41
N ILE A 7 25.26 -30.95 33.90
CA ILE A 7 25.07 -29.70 33.15
C ILE A 7 23.81 -29.65 32.27
N GLY A 8 22.71 -29.23 32.89
CA GLY A 8 21.63 -28.55 32.16
C GLY A 8 22.12 -27.16 31.75
N LEU A 9 22.37 -27.01 30.44
CA LEU A 9 22.69 -25.74 29.81
C LEU A 9 21.48 -24.80 29.90
N LEU A 10 21.66 -23.63 30.51
CA LEU A 10 20.77 -22.49 30.30
C LEU A 10 20.84 -22.09 28.82
N LEU A 11 19.71 -22.14 28.10
CA LEU A 11 19.52 -21.41 26.85
C LEU A 11 18.32 -20.47 26.98
N LEU A 12 18.67 -19.26 27.40
CA LEU A 12 18.34 -17.99 26.77
C LEU A 12 17.02 -17.90 25.98
N VAL A 13 16.08 -17.17 26.59
CA VAL A 13 15.33 -16.04 26.00
C VAL A 13 14.94 -16.18 24.53
N GLY A 14 13.90 -16.97 24.25
CA GLY A 14 13.09 -16.81 23.05
C GLY A 14 12.13 -15.63 23.21
N CYS A 15 12.62 -14.40 23.04
CA CYS A 15 11.75 -13.25 22.77
C CYS A 15 11.01 -13.51 21.45
N SER A 16 9.85 -14.15 21.54
CA SER A 16 8.87 -14.12 20.46
C SER A 16 8.28 -12.73 20.42
N LYS A 17 9.00 -11.78 19.81
CA LYS A 17 8.36 -10.63 19.18
C LYS A 17 7.60 -11.18 17.99
N ILE A 18 6.39 -11.64 18.27
CA ILE A 18 5.35 -11.79 17.29
C ILE A 18 5.09 -10.35 16.80
N SER A 19 5.76 -10.00 15.70
CA SER A 19 5.47 -8.80 14.95
C SER A 19 4.20 -9.08 14.15
N SER A 20 3.07 -9.18 14.85
CA SER A 20 1.76 -8.95 14.28
C SER A 20 1.64 -7.45 14.07
N ASN A 21 2.34 -6.95 13.05
CA ASN A 21 2.06 -5.64 12.50
C ASN A 21 1.00 -5.82 11.40
N ASP A 22 -0.09 -6.52 11.74
CA ASP A 22 -1.39 -6.17 11.19
C ASP A 22 -1.80 -4.92 11.96
N LYS A 23 -1.27 -3.77 11.51
CA LYS A 23 -2.02 -2.54 11.64
C LYS A 23 -3.24 -2.75 10.76
N ASP A 24 -4.26 -3.38 11.34
CA ASP A 24 -5.64 -3.14 10.98
C ASP A 24 -5.77 -1.62 10.87
N THR A 25 -5.82 -1.17 9.62
CA THR A 25 -5.94 0.21 9.25
C THR A 25 -7.20 0.68 9.94
N LYS A 26 -7.01 1.54 10.94
CA LYS A 26 -8.11 2.18 11.65
C LYS A 26 -9.11 2.65 10.60
N ASN A 27 -10.36 2.34 10.88
CA ASN A 27 -11.55 2.75 10.17
C ASN A 27 -11.69 4.29 10.22
N GLU A 28 -10.75 5.01 9.63
CA GLU A 28 -10.89 6.40 9.27
C GLU A 28 -11.93 6.43 8.14
N GLU A 29 -12.95 7.29 8.27
CA GLU A 29 -13.81 7.63 7.15
C GLU A 29 -12.92 7.89 5.93
N SER A 30 -13.09 7.08 4.89
CA SER A 30 -12.11 7.08 3.82
C SER A 30 -12.22 8.38 3.03
N MET A 31 -11.23 9.27 3.17
CA MET A 31 -11.20 10.61 2.59
C MET A 31 -11.28 10.62 1.06
N ILE A 32 -10.74 9.58 0.43
CA ILE A 32 -10.87 9.35 -1.00
C ILE A 32 -11.56 8.03 -1.29
N ASN A 33 -12.34 7.96 -2.38
CA ASN A 33 -12.80 6.72 -2.98
C ASN A 33 -11.92 6.34 -4.16
N LEU A 34 -11.61 5.05 -4.31
CA LEU A 34 -10.82 4.52 -5.42
C LEU A 34 -11.67 3.57 -6.23
N LYS A 35 -11.66 3.73 -7.56
CA LYS A 35 -12.38 2.85 -8.46
C LYS A 35 -11.64 2.70 -9.78
N PHE A 36 -11.60 1.48 -10.32
CA PHE A 36 -11.10 1.28 -11.67
C PHE A 36 -12.18 1.48 -12.73
N GLN A 37 -11.82 2.15 -13.81
CA GLN A 37 -12.55 2.16 -15.08
C GLN A 37 -11.61 1.68 -16.19
N GLY A 38 -11.60 0.37 -16.44
CA GLY A 38 -10.53 -0.25 -17.23
C GLY A 38 -9.19 -0.12 -16.50
N MET A 39 -8.14 0.30 -17.21
CA MET A 39 -6.81 0.53 -16.63
C MET A 39 -6.60 1.96 -16.09
N LYS A 40 -7.67 2.75 -16.01
CA LYS A 40 -7.66 4.08 -15.39
C LYS A 40 -8.16 3.98 -13.95
N LEU A 41 -7.47 4.65 -13.04
CA LEU A 41 -7.87 4.76 -11.65
C LEU A 41 -8.59 6.08 -11.43
N LEU A 42 -9.87 6.00 -11.07
CA LEU A 42 -10.68 7.12 -10.62
C LEU A 42 -10.47 7.32 -9.13
N ILE A 43 -10.20 8.57 -8.75
CA ILE A 43 -9.95 9.00 -7.37
C ILE A 43 -10.95 10.10 -7.06
N LYS A 44 -11.95 9.80 -6.23
CA LYS A 44 -12.96 10.78 -5.80
C LYS A 44 -12.58 11.32 -4.42
N ASN A 45 -12.63 12.63 -4.25
CA ASN A 45 -12.49 13.27 -2.95
C ASN A 45 -13.86 13.34 -2.26
N ASP A 46 -14.02 12.61 -1.15
CA ASP A 46 -15.27 12.57 -0.37
C ASP A 46 -15.23 13.55 0.82
N THR A 47 -14.23 14.43 0.88
CA THR A 47 -14.08 15.46 1.91
C THR A 47 -14.54 16.85 1.41
N LYS A 48 -14.57 17.82 2.33
CA LYS A 48 -14.88 19.22 2.02
C LYS A 48 -13.67 20.06 1.61
N ASP A 49 -12.46 19.55 1.83
CA ASP A 49 -11.22 20.25 1.57
C ASP A 49 -10.51 19.66 0.36
N ILE A 50 -9.38 20.26 -0.04
CA ILE A 50 -8.59 19.79 -1.18
C ILE A 50 -7.73 18.61 -0.74
N ILE A 51 -7.67 17.59 -1.59
CA ILE A 51 -6.72 16.48 -1.45
C ILE A 51 -5.66 16.59 -2.55
N THR A 52 -4.39 16.44 -2.17
CA THR A 52 -3.25 16.43 -3.10
C THR A 52 -2.78 15.00 -3.30
N ILE A 53 -3.02 14.42 -4.47
CA ILE A 53 -2.49 13.10 -4.84
C ILE A 53 -1.02 13.26 -5.24
N LEU A 54 -0.17 12.36 -4.77
CA LEU A 54 1.24 12.26 -5.13
C LEU A 54 1.39 11.20 -6.24
N ASP A 55 1.01 11.55 -7.47
CA ASP A 55 0.91 10.63 -8.61
C ASP A 55 2.20 9.83 -8.82
N SER A 56 3.35 10.51 -8.72
CA SER A 56 4.68 9.93 -8.89
C SER A 56 5.06 8.90 -7.82
N GLU A 57 4.37 8.90 -6.68
CA GLU A 57 4.61 7.97 -5.58
C GLU A 57 3.72 6.72 -5.66
N THR A 58 2.79 6.66 -6.62
CA THR A 58 1.88 5.51 -6.78
C THR A 58 2.64 4.19 -6.90
N GLU A 59 2.36 3.26 -5.98
CA GLU A 59 3.05 1.97 -5.90
C GLU A 59 2.23 0.83 -6.51
N PHE A 60 2.94 -0.17 -7.02
CA PHE A 60 2.35 -1.37 -7.61
C PHE A 60 2.91 -2.60 -6.90
N SER A 61 2.03 -3.41 -6.34
CA SER A 61 2.38 -4.69 -5.70
C SER A 61 1.67 -5.86 -6.37
N THR A 62 2.37 -6.98 -6.50
CA THR A 62 1.83 -8.24 -7.02
C THR A 62 1.89 -9.33 -5.97
N LYS A 63 1.07 -10.38 -6.12
CA LYS A 63 0.95 -11.45 -5.12
C LYS A 63 2.00 -12.54 -5.37
N LYS A 64 2.96 -12.69 -4.47
CA LYS A 64 3.96 -13.76 -4.46
C LYS A 64 3.86 -14.53 -3.14
N ASN A 65 3.68 -15.85 -3.20
CA ASN A 65 3.52 -16.71 -2.01
C ASN A 65 2.46 -16.19 -1.03
N ASN A 66 1.28 -15.81 -1.54
CA ASN A 66 0.17 -15.21 -0.79
C ASN A 66 0.47 -13.89 -0.08
N LYS A 67 1.59 -13.23 -0.39
CA LYS A 67 1.95 -11.91 0.13
C LYS A 67 2.03 -10.89 -0.99
N TRP A 68 1.63 -9.66 -0.71
CA TRP A 68 1.87 -8.54 -1.63
C TRP A 68 3.34 -8.16 -1.59
N VAL A 69 3.96 -8.12 -2.75
CA VAL A 69 5.37 -7.77 -2.94
C VAL A 69 5.41 -6.66 -3.99
N LEU A 70 6.18 -5.60 -3.73
CA LEU A 70 6.37 -4.51 -4.67
C LEU A 70 6.90 -5.05 -6.01
N SER A 71 6.33 -4.56 -7.11
CA SER A 71 6.58 -5.09 -8.44
C SER A 71 7.85 -4.51 -9.09
N ASP A 72 8.30 -3.32 -8.68
CA ASP A 72 9.66 -2.75 -8.83
C ASP A 72 9.65 -1.24 -8.48
N GLU A 73 10.80 -0.75 -8.01
CA GLU A 73 11.07 0.60 -7.51
C GLU A 73 11.07 1.67 -8.62
N THR A 74 9.95 2.35 -8.84
CA THR A 74 9.96 3.63 -9.56
C THR A 74 10.29 4.77 -8.59
N HIS A 75 11.53 4.81 -8.11
CA HIS A 75 12.07 6.00 -7.46
C HIS A 75 12.97 6.73 -8.46
N GLY A 76 12.46 7.81 -9.06
CA GLY A 76 13.30 8.64 -9.95
C GLY A 76 12.60 9.42 -11.07
N LEU A 77 11.30 9.67 -11.00
CA LEU A 77 10.58 10.49 -11.98
C LEU A 77 10.08 11.79 -11.35
N THR A 78 10.00 12.83 -12.18
CA THR A 78 9.44 14.16 -11.88
C THR A 78 8.25 14.05 -10.93
N VAL A 79 8.30 14.83 -9.84
CA VAL A 79 7.20 14.90 -8.88
C VAL A 79 5.97 15.43 -9.61
N PHE A 80 4.97 14.56 -9.77
CA PHE A 80 3.67 14.92 -10.31
C PHE A 80 2.67 14.83 -9.17
N THR A 81 1.90 15.90 -9.01
CA THR A 81 0.81 15.94 -8.05
C THR A 81 -0.46 16.40 -8.73
N THR A 82 -1.59 15.88 -8.24
CA THR A 82 -2.92 16.23 -8.71
C THR A 82 -3.77 16.68 -7.53
N ASN A 83 -4.25 17.93 -7.58
CA ASN A 83 -5.19 18.43 -6.58
C ASN A 83 -6.62 18.05 -6.98
N ILE A 84 -7.39 17.49 -6.06
CA ILE A 84 -8.79 17.11 -6.24
C ILE A 84 -9.63 17.94 -5.27
N LEU A 85 -10.51 18.78 -5.78
CA LEU A 85 -11.40 19.59 -4.96
C LEU A 85 -12.50 18.73 -4.31
N SER A 86 -13.22 19.31 -3.36
CA SER A 86 -14.35 18.64 -2.68
C SER A 86 -15.37 18.08 -3.67
N ASP A 87 -15.77 16.83 -3.45
CA ASP A 87 -16.72 16.07 -4.29
C ASP A 87 -16.31 15.87 -5.77
N GLU A 88 -15.12 16.32 -6.16
CA GLU A 88 -14.57 16.11 -7.50
C GLU A 88 -13.89 14.74 -7.63
N GLU A 89 -13.68 14.34 -8.88
CA GLU A 89 -13.02 13.10 -9.27
C GLU A 89 -11.88 13.42 -10.24
N ALA A 90 -10.72 12.82 -10.01
CA ALA A 90 -9.60 12.84 -10.94
C ALA A 90 -9.33 11.44 -11.50
N GLU A 91 -8.71 11.40 -12.68
CA GLU A 91 -8.33 10.19 -13.37
C GLU A 91 -6.81 10.08 -13.44
N LEU A 92 -6.27 8.96 -12.94
CA LEU A 92 -4.88 8.58 -13.13
C LEU A 92 -4.82 7.45 -14.17
N ASP A 93 -4.23 7.73 -15.33
CA ASP A 93 -4.07 6.73 -16.40
C ASP A 93 -2.90 5.80 -16.08
N LEU A 94 -3.23 4.56 -15.70
CA LEU A 94 -2.26 3.53 -15.33
C LEU A 94 -2.03 2.51 -16.46
N THR A 95 -2.54 2.76 -17.66
CA THR A 95 -2.50 1.82 -18.80
C THR A 95 -1.09 1.32 -19.08
N ASN A 96 -0.12 2.23 -19.19
CA ASN A 96 1.27 1.87 -19.48
C ASN A 96 1.85 0.96 -18.39
N ARG A 97 1.63 1.28 -17.11
CA ARG A 97 2.20 0.53 -16.00
C ARG A 97 1.51 -0.82 -15.80
N LEU A 98 0.18 -0.85 -15.83
CA LEU A 98 -0.61 -2.07 -15.68
C LEU A 98 -0.49 -3.03 -16.87
N SER A 99 -0.18 -2.54 -18.07
CA SER A 99 0.10 -3.41 -19.24
C SER A 99 1.40 -4.19 -19.11
N GLN A 100 2.40 -3.62 -18.42
CA GLN A 100 3.73 -4.22 -18.23
C GLN A 100 3.73 -5.33 -17.16
N ILE A 101 2.78 -5.28 -16.23
CA ILE A 101 2.62 -6.27 -15.16
C ILE A 101 1.84 -7.49 -15.71
N LYS A 102 2.35 -8.70 -15.45
CA LYS A 102 1.81 -9.95 -16.03
C LYS A 102 0.79 -10.63 -15.11
N GLU A 103 0.84 -10.32 -13.83
CA GLU A 103 0.02 -10.88 -12.79
C GLU A 103 -1.44 -10.43 -12.95
N LYS A 104 -2.38 -11.34 -12.64
CA LYS A 104 -3.82 -11.11 -12.79
C LYS A 104 -4.36 -10.07 -11.82
N GLU A 105 -3.77 -10.03 -10.61
CA GLU A 105 -4.13 -9.10 -9.55
C GLU A 105 -2.94 -8.19 -9.28
N VAL A 106 -3.20 -6.89 -9.29
CA VAL A 106 -2.21 -5.85 -8.97
C VAL A 106 -2.81 -4.95 -7.91
N LYS A 107 -2.19 -4.86 -6.74
CA LYS A 107 -2.55 -3.87 -5.74
C LYS A 107 -1.88 -2.55 -6.09
N VAL A 108 -2.68 -1.53 -6.31
CA VAL A 108 -2.24 -0.14 -6.53
C VAL A 108 -2.40 0.61 -5.22
N THR A 109 -1.34 1.26 -4.74
CA THR A 109 -1.37 2.13 -3.56
C THR A 109 -1.14 3.56 -4.00
N VAL A 110 -2.10 4.43 -3.68
CA VAL A 110 -2.01 5.87 -3.94
C VAL A 110 -1.61 6.56 -2.64
N HIS A 111 -0.60 7.44 -2.73
CA HIS A 111 -0.19 8.33 -1.65
C HIS A 111 -0.78 9.71 -1.87
N TYR A 112 -1.24 10.35 -0.80
CA TYR A 112 -1.88 11.66 -0.86
C TYR A 112 -1.68 12.45 0.43
N GLU A 113 -1.84 13.76 0.33
CA GLU A 113 -1.82 14.69 1.46
C GLU A 113 -3.24 15.24 1.71
N PHE A 114 -3.63 15.29 2.97
CA PHE A 114 -4.84 15.94 3.45
C PHE A 114 -4.52 16.65 4.77
N GLU A 115 -4.85 17.94 4.88
CA GLU A 115 -4.56 18.75 6.09
C GLU A 115 -3.08 18.74 6.55
N ASN A 116 -2.14 18.62 5.60
CA ASN A 116 -0.69 18.45 5.83
C ASN A 116 -0.27 17.10 6.45
N GLU A 117 -1.17 16.11 6.45
CA GLU A 117 -0.88 14.74 6.83
C GLU A 117 -0.76 13.86 5.59
N SER A 118 0.33 13.09 5.51
CA SER A 118 0.52 12.07 4.48
C SER A 118 -0.30 10.82 4.79
N ARG A 119 -1.00 10.32 3.77
CA ARG A 119 -1.93 9.20 3.85
C ARG A 119 -1.78 8.31 2.63
N GLU A 120 -2.20 7.05 2.76
CA GLU A 120 -2.19 6.08 1.68
C GLU A 120 -3.55 5.37 1.58
N LYS A 121 -3.94 5.00 0.37
CA LYS A 121 -5.09 4.10 0.15
C LYS A 121 -4.79 3.16 -0.99
N SER A 122 -5.16 1.89 -0.82
CA SER A 122 -4.97 0.87 -1.85
C SER A 122 -6.28 0.36 -2.45
N ILE A 123 -6.18 -0.12 -3.69
CA ILE A 123 -7.21 -0.88 -4.38
C ILE A 123 -6.56 -2.01 -5.19
N VAL A 124 -7.28 -3.12 -5.39
CA VAL A 124 -6.83 -4.21 -6.25
C VAL A 124 -7.44 -4.06 -7.64
N TYR A 125 -6.57 -3.97 -8.65
CA TYR A 125 -6.91 -4.13 -10.05
C TYR A 125 -6.92 -5.63 -10.40
N THR A 126 -7.98 -6.08 -11.06
CA THR A 126 -8.09 -7.44 -11.59
C THR A 126 -8.31 -7.37 -13.10
N ARG A 127 -7.46 -8.05 -13.87
CA ARG A 127 -7.54 -8.11 -15.33
C ARG A 127 -8.59 -9.10 -15.82
#